data_AF-A0A3A8KN05-F1
#
_entry.id   AF-A0A3A8KN05-F1
#
_cell.length_a   1.000
_cell.length_b   1.000
_cell.length_c   1.000
_cell.angle_alpha   90.00
_cell.angle_beta   90.00
_cell.angle_gamma   90.00
#
_symmetry.space_group_name_H-M   'P 1'
#
loop_
_entity.id
_entity.type
_entity.pdbx_description
1 polymer ?
#
loop_
_entity_poly.entity_id
_entity_poly.type
_entity_poly.pdbx_seq_one_letter_code
_entity_poly.pdbx_strand_id
1 'polypeptide(L)'
;MNAMPEEVATSDAPERLTAFVLSRVRAGAVVCLVGEAKPLAAALRAHGCDVREQPGPAWTRPEGTEPSHVVLTGDAVSHVLTGGLEVLRQEAPRAEVLFHLRNAGSARALLETWLGTAPVRAGISEQGMLRRLSDAGYRIAHREVLPGASGSTALAADAEQALRALLAQLSVSTQVEEGLYAIVPEAPARVLEQGLLSVVLLHDPRASAAMLDEALFALACQEQQPLELLLAAPEDSDLSAAEASLERYAKLGTFQPRVVRAPAGDLYAAALRQARGQYLALLDARCLVYPRHYAHLVQALQGSSAAWAVARSFRTEWASSAGAMPYVRAKVPFPLGEQLEVQHLTLHPELVHVLVIDRTRIGPFPLTGVGQGGIG
;
A
#
# COMPACT_ATOMS: atom_id res chain seq x y z
N MET A 1 27.28 16.60 48.30
CA MET A 1 26.32 17.36 47.49
C MET A 1 26.45 16.84 46.08
N ASN A 2 25.62 15.86 45.71
CA ASN A 2 25.65 15.29 44.37
C ASN A 2 24.58 16.02 43.55
N ALA A 3 25.04 16.73 42.51
CA ALA A 3 24.18 17.38 41.55
C ALA A 3 23.27 16.33 40.89
N MET A 4 21.96 16.57 40.95
CA MET A 4 20.99 15.84 40.15
C MET A 4 21.26 16.13 38.66
N PRO A 5 21.20 15.12 37.77
CA PRO A 5 21.19 15.40 36.35
C PRO A 5 19.89 16.09 35.98
N GLU A 6 20.02 17.18 35.22
CA GLU A 6 18.94 17.97 34.64
C GLU A 6 17.94 17.11 33.89
N GLU A 7 16.65 17.39 34.10
CA GLU A 7 15.52 16.83 33.37
C GLU A 7 15.71 17.01 31.86
N VAL A 8 15.86 15.90 31.14
CA VAL A 8 15.80 15.88 29.68
C VAL A 8 14.34 16.15 29.28
N ALA A 9 14.13 17.28 28.58
CA ALA A 9 12.83 17.79 28.17
C ALA A 9 12.00 16.75 27.38
N THR A 10 10.82 16.40 27.91
CA THR A 10 9.82 15.53 27.26
C THR A 10 8.68 16.31 26.61
N SER A 11 8.97 17.38 25.85
CA SER A 11 7.97 18.37 25.39
C SER A 11 7.74 18.47 23.86
N ASP A 12 8.18 17.51 23.05
CA ASP A 12 8.23 17.69 21.58
C ASP A 12 6.97 17.29 20.79
N ALA A 13 6.07 16.46 21.34
CA ALA A 13 4.99 15.87 20.55
C ALA A 13 3.97 16.89 19.97
N PRO A 14 3.49 17.89 20.73
CA PRO A 14 2.57 18.89 20.21
C PRO A 14 3.19 19.80 19.14
N GLU A 15 4.48 20.10 19.29
CA GLU A 15 5.24 20.92 18.34
C GLU A 15 5.48 20.16 17.03
N ARG A 16 5.85 18.88 17.12
CA ARG A 16 6.01 18.00 15.95
C ARG A 16 4.69 17.81 15.19
N LEU A 17 3.58 17.59 15.90
CA LEU A 17 2.26 17.55 15.27
C LEU A 17 1.94 18.87 14.55
N THR A 18 2.26 20.01 15.18
CA THR A 18 2.03 21.33 14.58
C THR A 18 2.85 21.50 13.30
N ALA A 19 4.15 21.19 13.33
CA ALA A 19 5.02 21.25 12.15
C ALA A 19 4.52 20.31 11.03
N PHE A 20 4.12 19.09 11.40
CA PHE A 20 3.58 18.11 10.47
C PHE A 20 2.31 18.59 9.78
N VAL A 21 1.33 19.10 10.54
CA VAL A 21 0.09 19.62 9.97
C VAL A 21 0.37 20.82 9.05
N LEU A 22 1.22 21.76 9.48
CA LEU A 22 1.59 22.93 8.66
C LEU A 22 2.34 22.56 7.37
N SER A 23 3.04 21.43 7.33
CA SER A 23 3.70 20.93 6.11
C SER A 23 2.70 20.39 5.06
N ARG A 24 1.48 20.06 5.48
CA ARG A 24 0.43 19.42 4.67
C ARG A 24 -0.60 20.42 4.16
N VAL A 25 -1.03 21.28 5.06
CA VAL A 25 -2.14 22.20 4.82
C VAL A 25 -1.63 23.40 4.02
N ARG A 26 -2.40 23.80 3.01
CA ARG A 26 -2.11 25.01 2.22
C ARG A 26 -2.92 26.19 2.74
N ALA A 27 -2.41 27.41 2.56
CA ALA A 27 -3.19 28.63 2.81
C ALA A 27 -4.53 28.59 2.05
N GLY A 28 -5.61 29.01 2.72
CA GLY A 28 -6.98 28.95 2.21
C GLY A 28 -7.70 27.60 2.41
N ALA A 29 -7.03 26.59 2.97
CA ALA A 29 -7.68 25.32 3.32
C ALA A 29 -8.66 25.49 4.48
N VAL A 30 -9.76 24.72 4.43
CA VAL A 30 -10.72 24.58 5.54
C VAL A 30 -10.26 23.40 6.41
N VAL A 31 -9.83 23.68 7.63
CA VAL A 31 -9.31 22.69 8.58
C VAL A 31 -10.27 22.57 9.75
N CYS A 32 -10.74 21.36 10.01
CA CYS A 32 -11.49 21.08 11.23
C CYS A 32 -10.57 20.46 12.29
N LEU A 33 -10.47 21.10 13.45
CA LEU A 33 -9.66 20.64 14.57
C LEU A 33 -10.57 20.01 15.63
N VAL A 34 -10.38 18.72 15.90
CA VAL A 34 -11.18 17.97 16.87
C VAL A 34 -10.34 17.69 18.12
N GLY A 35 -10.85 18.10 19.27
CA GLY A 35 -10.14 18.10 20.54
C GLY A 35 -9.51 19.45 20.87
N GLU A 36 -8.91 19.54 22.06
CA GLU A 36 -8.35 20.79 22.57
C GLU A 36 -6.89 21.00 22.14
N ALA A 37 -6.67 21.87 21.15
CA ALA A 37 -5.33 22.28 20.75
C ALA A 37 -5.27 23.76 20.30
N LYS A 38 -5.51 24.68 21.24
CA LYS A 38 -5.47 26.14 21.00
C LYS A 38 -4.19 26.64 20.32
N PRO A 39 -2.98 26.16 20.68
CA PRO A 39 -1.76 26.59 20.00
C PRO A 39 -1.75 26.23 18.50
N LEU A 40 -2.22 25.02 18.17
CA LEU A 40 -2.32 24.55 16.80
C LEU A 40 -3.36 25.35 16.00
N ALA A 41 -4.51 25.64 16.61
CA ALA A 41 -5.54 26.47 15.98
C ALA A 41 -5.00 27.88 15.66
N ALA A 42 -4.24 28.49 16.57
CA ALA A 42 -3.60 29.78 16.34
C ALA A 42 -2.57 29.72 15.21
N ALA A 43 -1.72 28.67 15.17
CA ALA A 43 -0.73 28.47 14.13
C ALA A 43 -1.36 28.28 12.74
N LEU A 44 -2.44 27.51 12.63
CA LEU A 44 -3.17 27.30 11.38
C LEU A 44 -3.84 28.57 10.86
N ARG A 45 -4.41 29.40 11.76
CA ARG A 45 -4.95 30.72 11.39
C ARG A 45 -3.86 31.66 10.90
N ALA A 46 -2.70 31.67 11.58
CA ALA A 46 -1.54 32.45 11.14
C ALA A 46 -1.00 31.97 9.77
N HIS A 47 -1.17 30.69 9.45
CA HIS A 47 -0.85 30.10 8.15
C HIS A 47 -1.91 30.40 7.06
N GLY A 48 -2.97 31.16 7.38
CA GLY A 48 -4.02 31.56 6.45
C GLY A 48 -5.10 30.50 6.21
N CYS A 49 -5.30 29.56 7.14
CA CYS A 49 -6.36 28.54 7.04
C CYS A 49 -7.67 29.01 7.71
N ASP A 50 -8.80 28.52 7.20
CA ASP A 50 -10.11 28.63 7.89
C ASP A 50 -10.21 27.49 8.91
N VAL A 51 -10.07 27.80 10.20
CA VAL A 51 -10.00 26.82 11.29
C VAL A 51 -11.30 26.73 12.05
N ARG A 52 -11.93 25.54 12.02
CA ARG A 52 -13.15 25.20 12.76
C ARG A 52 -12.83 24.28 13.92
N GLU A 53 -12.87 24.81 15.14
CA GLU A 53 -12.56 24.07 16.37
C GLU A 53 -13.80 23.32 16.88
N GLN A 54 -13.61 22.05 17.25
CA GLN A 54 -14.60 21.20 17.90
C GLN A 54 -14.03 20.70 19.23
N PRO A 55 -14.55 21.17 20.38
CA PRO A 55 -13.97 20.85 21.68
C PRO A 55 -14.20 19.39 22.14
N GLY A 56 -15.19 18.71 21.58
CA GLY A 56 -15.51 17.32 21.95
C GLY A 56 -14.60 16.29 21.27
N PRO A 57 -14.49 15.07 21.85
CA PRO A 57 -13.72 13.98 21.23
C PRO A 57 -14.46 13.33 20.05
N ALA A 58 -15.75 13.61 19.88
CA ALA A 58 -16.58 13.11 18.80
C ALA A 58 -16.50 14.02 17.57
N TRP A 59 -16.37 13.41 16.40
CA TRP A 59 -16.52 14.10 15.13
C TRP A 59 -17.98 14.47 14.89
N THR A 60 -18.23 15.73 14.57
CA THR A 60 -19.51 16.21 14.02
C THR A 60 -19.25 17.02 12.77
N ARG A 61 -20.20 17.07 11.83
CA ARG A 61 -20.02 17.89 10.64
C ARG A 61 -20.06 19.38 11.02
N PRO A 62 -19.01 20.17 10.73
CA PRO A 62 -19.09 21.61 10.91
C PRO A 62 -20.04 22.21 9.85
N GLU A 63 -20.79 23.24 10.23
CA GLU A 63 -21.60 24.02 9.29
C GLU A 63 -20.70 24.71 8.24
N GLY A 64 -21.21 24.85 7.01
CA GLY A 64 -20.52 25.54 5.91
C GLY A 64 -19.77 24.63 4.94
N THR A 65 -18.68 25.15 4.35
CA THR A 65 -17.87 24.47 3.33
C THR A 65 -17.27 23.17 3.85
N GLU A 66 -17.24 22.12 3.03
CA GLU A 66 -16.62 20.84 3.38
C GLU A 66 -15.14 21.02 3.77
N PRO A 67 -14.68 20.46 4.90
CA PRO A 67 -13.29 20.55 5.30
C PRO A 67 -12.39 19.76 4.35
N SER A 68 -11.26 20.34 3.96
CA SER A 68 -10.23 19.60 3.21
C SER A 68 -9.33 18.77 4.12
N HIS A 69 -9.22 19.16 5.40
CA HIS A 69 -8.43 18.44 6.39
C HIS A 69 -9.18 18.33 7.73
N VAL A 70 -9.02 17.20 8.41
CA VAL A 70 -9.47 16.99 9.78
C VAL A 70 -8.25 16.65 10.65
N VAL A 71 -8.03 17.39 11.72
CA VAL A 71 -6.92 17.15 12.65
C VAL A 71 -7.48 16.63 13.96
N LEU A 72 -7.06 15.44 14.38
CA LEU A 72 -7.49 14.84 15.64
C LEU A 72 -6.41 15.03 16.71
N THR A 73 -6.81 15.49 17.89
CA THR A 73 -5.91 15.76 19.01
C THR A 73 -6.42 15.16 20.31
N GLY A 74 -5.51 14.78 21.21
CA GLY A 74 -5.86 14.21 22.52
C GLY A 74 -6.81 13.01 22.42
N ASP A 75 -7.87 13.02 23.22
CA ASP A 75 -8.84 11.93 23.31
C ASP A 75 -9.66 11.74 22.01
N ALA A 76 -9.74 12.77 21.16
CA ALA A 76 -10.42 12.67 19.87
C ALA A 76 -9.77 11.61 18.97
N VAL A 77 -8.45 11.39 19.08
CA VAL A 77 -7.74 10.37 18.31
C VAL A 77 -8.31 8.99 18.62
N SER A 78 -8.35 8.61 19.89
CA SER A 78 -8.86 7.28 20.28
C SER A 78 -10.35 7.14 20.00
N HIS A 79 -11.14 8.19 20.25
CA HIS A 79 -12.59 8.15 20.07
C HIS A 79 -12.99 8.01 18.59
N VAL A 80 -12.42 8.84 17.71
CA VAL A 80 -12.71 8.76 16.26
C VAL A 80 -12.18 7.46 15.66
N LEU A 81 -10.97 7.02 16.02
CA LEU A 81 -10.40 5.77 15.47
C LEU A 81 -11.13 4.49 15.91
N THR A 82 -11.89 4.53 17.01
CA THR A 82 -12.62 3.35 17.52
C THR A 82 -14.06 3.27 17.05
N GLY A 83 -14.72 4.39 16.72
CA GLY A 83 -16.10 4.37 16.23
C GLY A 83 -16.60 5.61 15.49
N GLY A 84 -15.73 6.56 15.14
CA GLY A 84 -16.09 7.78 14.43
C GLY A 84 -15.65 7.83 12.97
N LEU A 85 -14.87 6.86 12.49
CA LEU A 85 -14.31 6.86 11.13
C LEU A 85 -15.40 6.78 10.04
N GLU A 86 -16.44 5.99 10.24
CA GLU A 86 -17.54 5.84 9.28
C GLU A 86 -18.34 7.14 9.15
N VAL A 87 -18.60 7.82 10.27
CA VAL A 87 -19.27 9.12 10.29
C VAL A 87 -18.39 10.18 9.63
N LEU A 88 -17.08 10.17 9.93
CA LEU A 88 -16.12 11.07 9.29
C LEU A 88 -16.11 10.88 7.78
N ARG A 89 -16.15 9.63 7.30
CA ARG A 89 -16.18 9.33 5.86
C ARG A 89 -17.46 9.79 5.18
N GLN A 90 -18.60 9.73 5.87
CA GLN A 90 -19.89 10.19 5.33
C GLN A 90 -19.96 11.72 5.25
N GLU A 91 -19.48 12.41 6.29
CA GLU A 91 -19.63 13.86 6.42
C GLU A 91 -18.48 14.67 5.82
N ALA A 92 -17.30 14.06 5.64
CA ALA A 92 -16.12 14.65 5.02
C ALA A 92 -15.41 13.63 4.09
N PRO A 93 -16.09 13.18 3.01
CA PRO A 93 -15.64 12.07 2.15
C PRO A 93 -14.33 12.33 1.40
N ARG A 94 -13.85 13.58 1.36
CA ARG A 94 -12.60 13.96 0.69
C ARG A 94 -11.50 14.43 1.64
N ALA A 95 -11.77 14.53 2.94
CA ALA A 95 -10.83 15.12 3.87
C ALA A 95 -9.62 14.21 4.16
N GLU A 96 -8.42 14.79 4.17
CA GLU A 96 -7.24 14.14 4.75
C GLU A 96 -7.30 14.26 6.27
N VAL A 97 -7.16 13.15 6.99
CA VAL A 97 -7.19 13.14 8.46
C VAL A 97 -5.77 13.01 8.99
N LEU A 98 -5.38 13.93 9.87
CA LEU A 98 -4.04 14.06 10.43
C LEU A 98 -4.09 13.85 11.94
N PHE A 99 -3.20 13.01 12.49
CA PHE A 99 -3.15 12.78 13.93
C PHE A 99 -1.81 12.24 14.41
N HIS A 100 -1.55 12.43 15.71
CA HIS A 100 -0.47 11.77 16.44
C HIS A 100 -1.04 10.58 17.21
N LEU A 101 -0.43 9.41 17.05
CA LEU A 101 -0.77 8.20 17.79
C LEU A 101 0.36 7.86 18.75
N ARG A 102 0.00 7.69 20.03
CA ARG A 102 0.83 6.98 21.01
C ARG A 102 0.38 5.53 21.04
N ASN A 103 1.21 4.62 20.55
CA ASN A 103 0.84 3.23 20.34
C ASN A 103 0.66 2.51 21.69
N ALA A 104 -0.54 2.03 21.98
CA ALA A 104 -0.81 1.24 23.18
C ALA A 104 -0.20 -0.18 23.11
N GLY A 105 0.08 -0.67 21.91
CA GLY A 105 0.71 -1.98 21.65
C GLY A 105 2.21 -1.91 21.42
N SER A 106 2.88 -0.80 21.80
CA SER A 106 4.32 -0.70 21.66
C SER A 106 5.06 -1.65 22.61
N ALA A 107 6.27 -2.08 22.22
CA ALA A 107 7.06 -2.99 23.03
C ALA A 107 7.31 -2.42 24.43
N ARG A 108 7.56 -1.11 24.54
CA ARG A 108 7.70 -0.44 25.84
C ARG A 108 6.41 -0.49 26.66
N ALA A 109 5.26 -0.15 26.07
CA ALA A 109 3.99 -0.14 26.80
C ALA A 109 3.64 -1.55 27.33
N LEU A 110 3.89 -2.58 26.52
CA LEU A 110 3.70 -3.98 26.92
C LEU A 110 4.65 -4.37 28.06
N LEU A 111 5.94 -4.03 27.96
CA LEU A 111 6.93 -4.31 29.00
C LEU A 111 6.62 -3.58 30.31
N GLU A 112 6.28 -2.28 30.26
CA GLU A 112 5.91 -1.49 31.44
C GLU A 112 4.69 -2.10 32.15
N THR A 113 3.72 -2.60 31.38
CA THR A 113 2.54 -3.28 31.89
C THR A 113 2.90 -4.63 32.54
N TRP A 114 3.72 -5.45 31.87
CA TRP A 114 4.12 -6.77 32.39
C TRP A 114 5.00 -6.69 33.64
N LEU A 115 5.84 -5.66 33.73
CA LEU A 115 6.71 -5.42 34.89
C LEU A 115 5.96 -4.71 36.04
N GLY A 116 4.69 -4.33 35.84
CA GLY A 116 3.89 -3.61 36.83
C GLY A 116 4.41 -2.21 37.12
N THR A 117 5.26 -1.64 36.25
CA THR A 117 5.84 -0.31 36.44
C THR A 117 4.92 0.81 35.95
N ALA A 118 3.95 0.49 35.09
CA ALA A 118 2.90 1.40 34.68
C ALA A 118 1.57 0.66 34.49
N PRO A 119 0.41 1.32 34.69
CA PRO A 119 -0.87 0.75 34.28
C PRO A 119 -0.92 0.56 32.77
N VAL A 120 -1.82 -0.33 32.32
CA VAL A 120 -2.10 -0.53 30.89
C VAL A 120 -2.33 0.84 30.24
N ARG A 121 -1.53 1.14 29.22
CA ARG A 121 -1.69 2.37 28.45
C ARG A 121 -3.04 2.32 27.72
N ALA A 122 -3.96 3.19 28.12
CA ALA A 122 -5.24 3.34 27.43
C ALA A 122 -5.01 3.84 26.00
N GLY A 123 -5.76 3.30 25.03
CA GLY A 123 -5.69 3.71 23.63
C GLY A 123 -5.73 2.53 22.66
N ILE A 124 -5.51 2.82 21.38
CA ILE A 124 -5.50 1.85 20.30
C ILE A 124 -4.06 1.43 19.96
N SER A 125 -3.85 0.15 19.66
CA SER A 125 -2.56 -0.29 19.09
C SER A 125 -2.46 0.16 17.63
N GLU A 126 -1.25 0.37 17.11
CA GLU A 126 -1.07 0.71 15.68
C GLU A 126 -1.70 -0.36 14.78
N GLN A 127 -1.50 -1.65 15.08
CA GLN A 127 -2.14 -2.74 14.33
C GLN A 127 -3.68 -2.69 14.40
N GLY A 128 -4.24 -2.36 15.57
CA GLY A 128 -5.68 -2.16 15.74
C GLY A 128 -6.19 -0.98 14.92
N MET A 129 -5.45 0.14 14.93
CA MET A 129 -5.75 1.31 14.10
C MET A 129 -5.70 0.95 12.61
N LEU A 130 -4.63 0.32 12.12
CA LEU A 130 -4.48 -0.06 10.71
C LEU A 130 -5.67 -0.90 10.22
N ARG A 131 -6.11 -1.87 11.03
CA ARG A 131 -7.30 -2.66 10.71
C ARG A 131 -8.54 -1.79 10.63
N ARG A 132 -8.79 -0.93 11.62
CA ARG A 132 -9.94 -0.03 11.65
C ARG A 132 -9.97 0.95 10.48
N LEU A 133 -8.82 1.49 10.10
CA LEU A 133 -8.68 2.34 8.93
C LEU A 133 -9.07 1.58 7.66
N SER A 134 -8.55 0.37 7.47
CA SER A 134 -8.91 -0.48 6.33
C SER A 134 -10.40 -0.81 6.30
N ASP A 135 -10.99 -1.17 7.44
CA ASP A 135 -12.42 -1.52 7.54
C ASP A 135 -13.31 -0.31 7.23
N ALA A 136 -12.91 0.88 7.69
CA ALA A 136 -13.58 2.13 7.37
C ALA A 136 -13.22 2.68 5.97
N GLY A 137 -12.38 1.97 5.20
CA GLY A 137 -11.85 2.32 3.88
C GLY A 137 -11.11 3.64 3.84
N TYR A 138 -10.13 3.76 4.72
CA TYR A 138 -9.06 4.75 4.70
C TYR A 138 -7.74 4.06 4.37
N ARG A 139 -6.89 4.75 3.62
CA ARG A 139 -5.49 4.35 3.40
C ARG A 139 -4.54 5.34 4.06
N ILE A 140 -3.36 4.87 4.44
CA ILE A 140 -2.28 5.74 4.91
C ILE A 140 -1.68 6.49 3.72
N ALA A 141 -1.81 7.82 3.73
CA ALA A 141 -1.08 8.70 2.82
C ALA A 141 0.33 9.00 3.35
N HIS A 142 0.51 9.01 4.66
CA HIS A 142 1.82 9.19 5.28
C HIS A 142 1.90 8.58 6.67
N ARG A 143 3.09 8.08 6.99
CA ARG A 143 3.46 7.54 8.29
C ARG A 143 4.89 7.93 8.62
N GLU A 144 5.05 8.62 9.73
CA GLU A 144 6.35 8.94 10.32
C GLU A 144 6.42 8.32 11.71
N VAL A 145 7.43 7.49 11.96
CA VAL A 145 7.66 6.89 13.28
C VAL A 145 8.59 7.81 14.05
N LEU A 146 8.14 8.25 15.21
CA LEU A 146 8.94 9.10 16.08
C LEU A 146 9.80 8.22 17.00
N PRO A 147 11.08 8.55 17.19
CA PRO A 147 11.91 7.85 18.15
C PRO A 147 11.28 8.02 19.55
N GLY A 148 11.00 6.89 20.20
CA GLY A 148 10.45 6.90 21.55
C GLY A 148 11.42 7.55 22.54
N ALA A 149 10.88 8.29 23.51
CA ALA A 149 11.70 8.82 24.60
C ALA A 149 12.49 7.66 25.25
N SER A 150 13.79 7.88 25.48
CA SER A 150 14.66 6.89 26.14
C SER A 150 14.25 6.74 27.60
N GLY A 151 13.31 5.84 27.88
CA GLY A 151 12.98 5.41 29.23
C GLY A 151 13.57 4.03 29.45
N SER A 152 14.45 3.89 30.43
CA SER A 152 14.96 2.58 30.86
C SER A 152 13.88 1.86 31.66
N THR A 153 13.59 0.60 31.32
CA THR A 153 12.84 -0.27 32.24
C THR A 153 13.73 -0.68 33.42
N ALA A 154 13.17 -1.37 34.42
CA ALA A 154 13.93 -1.96 35.52
C ALA A 154 14.76 -3.19 35.10
N LEU A 155 14.66 -3.64 33.84
CA LEU A 155 15.40 -4.77 33.30
C LEU A 155 16.84 -4.39 32.97
N ALA A 156 17.73 -5.38 32.95
CA ALA A 156 19.03 -5.23 32.34
C ALA A 156 18.87 -4.89 30.84
N ALA A 157 19.74 -4.01 30.31
CA ALA A 157 19.65 -3.50 28.95
C ALA A 157 19.57 -4.62 27.89
N ASP A 158 20.39 -5.66 28.03
CA ASP A 158 20.40 -6.80 27.11
C ASP A 158 19.08 -7.59 27.13
N ALA A 159 18.48 -7.75 28.31
CA ALA A 159 17.20 -8.45 28.47
C ALA A 159 16.05 -7.62 27.88
N GLU A 160 16.05 -6.31 28.11
CA GLU A 160 15.07 -5.40 27.51
C GLU A 160 15.19 -5.42 25.98
N GLN A 161 16.41 -5.37 25.44
CA GLN A 161 16.66 -5.44 24.01
C GLN A 161 16.21 -6.77 23.40
N ALA A 162 16.49 -7.91 24.06
CA ALA A 162 16.07 -9.22 23.60
C ALA A 162 14.53 -9.36 23.58
N LEU A 163 13.85 -8.86 24.61
CA LEU A 163 12.38 -8.88 24.66
C LEU A 163 11.76 -7.97 23.61
N ARG A 164 12.31 -6.77 23.40
CA ARG A 164 11.88 -5.87 22.31
C ARG A 164 12.07 -6.52 20.94
N ALA A 165 13.19 -7.21 20.72
CA ALA A 165 13.45 -7.95 19.48
C ALA A 165 12.44 -9.10 19.27
N LEU A 166 12.11 -9.83 20.33
CA LEU A 166 11.10 -10.89 20.28
C LEU A 166 9.71 -10.33 19.95
N LEU A 167 9.29 -9.24 20.59
CA LEU A 167 8.01 -8.58 20.32
C LEU A 167 7.93 -8.07 18.87
N ALA A 168 9.03 -7.52 18.35
CA ALA A 168 9.13 -7.10 16.97
C ALA A 168 8.98 -8.25 15.96
N GLN A 169 9.47 -9.46 16.30
CA GLN A 169 9.28 -10.65 15.47
C GLN A 169 7.81 -11.09 15.43
N LEU A 170 7.06 -10.88 16.53
CA LEU A 170 5.63 -11.20 16.59
C LEU A 170 4.77 -10.16 15.86
N SER A 171 5.12 -8.88 15.98
CA SER A 171 4.47 -7.80 15.25
C SER A 171 5.40 -6.60 15.12
N VAL A 172 5.71 -6.23 13.87
CA VAL A 172 6.56 -5.07 13.55
C VAL A 172 6.01 -3.77 14.15
N SER A 173 4.68 -3.67 14.31
CA SER A 173 4.02 -2.52 14.93
C SER A 173 4.44 -2.26 16.38
N THR A 174 4.98 -3.26 17.08
CA THR A 174 5.49 -3.09 18.45
C THR A 174 6.71 -2.20 18.51
N GLN A 175 7.42 -1.99 17.39
CA GLN A 175 8.56 -1.07 17.32
C GLN A 175 8.14 0.40 17.28
N VAL A 176 6.87 0.70 17.01
CA VAL A 176 6.35 2.07 17.00
C VAL A 176 5.91 2.44 18.40
N GLU A 177 6.61 3.39 19.01
CA GLU A 177 6.17 4.01 20.26
C GLU A 177 5.16 5.12 19.99
N GLU A 178 5.55 6.04 19.11
CA GLU A 178 4.74 7.16 18.67
C GLU A 178 4.84 7.31 17.16
N GLY A 179 3.79 7.80 16.52
CA GLY A 179 3.80 8.07 15.09
C GLY A 179 2.86 9.20 14.68
N LEU A 180 3.24 9.89 13.61
CA LEU A 180 2.41 10.88 12.93
C LEU A 180 1.82 10.23 11.68
N TYR A 181 0.51 10.35 11.55
CA TYR A 181 -0.24 9.71 10.48
C TYR A 181 -1.02 10.75 9.70
N ALA A 182 -1.02 10.55 8.38
CA ALA A 182 -2.05 11.10 7.52
C ALA A 182 -2.76 9.97 6.80
N ILE A 183 -4.08 9.99 6.88
CA ILE A 183 -4.95 9.04 6.22
C ILE A 183 -5.85 9.78 5.25
N VAL A 184 -6.18 9.13 4.14
CA VAL A 184 -7.13 9.66 3.17
C VAL A 184 -8.19 8.59 2.89
N PRO A 185 -9.44 9.00 2.63
CA PRO A 185 -10.48 8.09 2.18
C PRO A 185 -9.97 7.28 1.00
N GLU A 186 -10.04 5.97 1.13
CA GLU A 186 -9.81 5.08 0.01
C GLU A 186 -11.01 5.24 -0.94
N ALA A 187 -10.72 5.41 -2.24
CA ALA A 187 -11.79 5.35 -3.22
C ALA A 187 -12.55 4.03 -3.04
N PRO A 188 -13.89 4.01 -3.14
CA PRO A 188 -14.65 2.78 -2.97
C PRO A 188 -14.02 1.67 -3.81
N ALA A 189 -13.71 0.54 -3.16
CA ALA A 189 -13.13 -0.61 -3.82
C ALA A 189 -14.01 -0.92 -5.04
N ARG A 190 -13.43 -0.76 -6.22
CA ARG A 190 -14.16 -0.89 -7.48
C ARG A 190 -14.76 -2.29 -7.50
N VAL A 191 -16.08 -2.40 -7.71
CA VAL A 191 -16.75 -3.70 -7.79
C VAL A 191 -16.05 -4.49 -8.90
N LEU A 192 -15.51 -5.65 -8.52
CA LEU A 192 -14.80 -6.51 -9.46
C LEU A 192 -15.80 -7.12 -10.44
N GLU A 193 -15.47 -7.08 -11.72
CA GLU A 193 -16.24 -7.74 -12.76
C GLU A 193 -16.01 -9.25 -12.65
N GLN A 194 -17.06 -9.98 -12.28
CA GLN A 194 -17.05 -11.44 -12.13
C GLN A 194 -16.63 -12.11 -13.45
N GLY A 195 -15.73 -13.08 -13.36
CA GLY A 195 -15.21 -13.79 -14.52
C GLY A 195 -14.15 -13.05 -15.36
N LEU A 196 -14.02 -11.72 -15.22
CA LEU A 196 -13.05 -10.94 -15.99
C LEU A 196 -11.62 -11.20 -15.50
N LEU A 197 -10.72 -11.47 -16.44
CA LEU A 197 -9.28 -11.47 -16.22
C LEU A 197 -8.69 -10.13 -16.62
N SER A 198 -7.99 -9.49 -15.71
CA SER A 198 -7.15 -8.31 -15.98
C SER A 198 -5.70 -8.73 -16.10
N VAL A 199 -5.10 -8.52 -17.26
CA VAL A 199 -3.66 -8.68 -17.46
C VAL A 199 -3.03 -7.30 -17.44
N VAL A 200 -2.10 -7.07 -16.52
CA VAL A 200 -1.29 -5.85 -16.48
C VAL A 200 0.02 -6.13 -17.21
N LEU A 201 0.22 -5.48 -18.36
CA LEU A 201 1.46 -5.52 -19.11
C LEU A 201 2.25 -4.25 -18.81
N LEU A 202 3.41 -4.40 -18.20
CA LEU A 202 4.30 -3.25 -18.00
C LEU A 202 5.04 -2.91 -19.29
N HIS A 203 4.98 -1.64 -19.65
CA HIS A 203 5.80 -1.11 -20.73
C HIS A 203 7.20 -0.77 -20.19
N ASP A 204 8.21 -1.49 -20.68
CA ASP A 204 9.61 -1.11 -20.53
C ASP A 204 10.06 -0.34 -21.78
N PRO A 205 10.43 0.96 -21.67
CA PRO A 205 10.93 1.75 -22.79
C PRO A 205 12.22 1.18 -23.41
N ARG A 206 12.95 0.32 -22.68
CA ARG A 206 14.17 -0.35 -23.17
C ARG A 206 13.86 -1.62 -23.96
N ALA A 207 12.66 -2.17 -23.84
CA ALA A 207 12.25 -3.34 -24.60
C ALA A 207 12.08 -2.98 -26.07
N SER A 208 12.41 -3.92 -26.97
CA SER A 208 12.21 -3.69 -28.39
C SER A 208 10.72 -3.65 -28.73
N ALA A 209 10.33 -2.83 -29.72
CA ALA A 209 8.95 -2.78 -30.20
C ALA A 209 8.44 -4.17 -30.66
N ALA A 210 9.35 -5.02 -31.16
CA ALA A 210 9.02 -6.40 -31.56
C ALA A 210 8.59 -7.27 -30.37
N MET A 211 9.25 -7.15 -29.21
CA MET A 211 8.86 -7.90 -28.00
C MET A 211 7.46 -7.51 -27.53
N LEU A 212 7.15 -6.21 -27.53
CA LEU A 212 5.81 -5.74 -27.20
C LEU A 212 4.78 -6.29 -28.19
N ASP A 213 5.06 -6.24 -29.49
CA ASP A 213 4.16 -6.75 -30.52
C ASP A 213 3.89 -8.25 -30.36
N GLU A 214 4.93 -9.05 -30.05
CA GLU A 214 4.81 -10.48 -29.75
C GLU A 214 3.97 -10.75 -28.49
N ALA A 215 4.18 -9.98 -27.41
CA ALA A 215 3.40 -10.12 -26.18
C ALA A 215 1.93 -9.78 -26.41
N LEU A 216 1.65 -8.70 -27.15
CA LEU A 216 0.28 -8.30 -27.51
C LEU A 216 -0.40 -9.35 -28.40
N PHE A 217 0.34 -9.93 -29.37
CA PHE A 217 -0.15 -11.04 -30.18
C PHE A 217 -0.49 -12.26 -29.31
N ALA A 218 0.40 -12.68 -28.42
CA ALA A 218 0.18 -13.82 -27.53
C ALA A 218 -1.04 -13.62 -26.61
N LEU A 219 -1.28 -12.37 -26.17
CA LEU A 219 -2.47 -12.00 -25.40
C LEU A 219 -3.73 -11.97 -26.25
N ALA A 220 -3.64 -11.53 -27.51
CA ALA A 220 -4.76 -11.54 -28.44
C ALA A 220 -5.24 -12.96 -28.75
N CYS A 221 -4.37 -13.97 -28.63
CA CYS A 221 -4.68 -15.38 -28.86
C CYS A 221 -5.22 -16.13 -27.63
N GLN A 222 -5.50 -15.47 -26.50
CA GLN A 222 -5.94 -16.15 -25.29
C GLN A 222 -7.38 -16.69 -25.39
N GLU A 223 -7.57 -17.95 -25.01
CA GLU A 223 -8.90 -18.59 -24.92
C GLU A 223 -9.70 -18.10 -23.70
N GLN A 224 -9.04 -17.59 -22.65
CA GLN A 224 -9.71 -17.04 -21.47
C GLN A 224 -10.45 -15.75 -21.83
N GLN A 225 -11.77 -15.74 -21.64
CA GLN A 225 -12.63 -14.58 -21.85
C GLN A 225 -13.65 -14.46 -20.69
N PRO A 226 -14.07 -13.23 -20.31
CA PRO A 226 -13.63 -11.95 -20.86
C PRO A 226 -12.22 -11.57 -20.36
N LEU A 227 -11.49 -10.84 -21.21
CA LEU A 227 -10.12 -10.37 -20.95
C LEU A 227 -10.04 -8.84 -21.07
N GLU A 228 -9.42 -8.18 -20.10
CA GLU A 228 -8.94 -6.81 -20.24
C GLU A 228 -7.43 -6.75 -20.13
N LEU A 229 -6.82 -5.89 -20.94
CA LEU A 229 -5.39 -5.68 -20.99
C LEU A 229 -5.08 -4.24 -20.59
N LEU A 230 -4.36 -4.08 -19.49
CA LEU A 230 -3.86 -2.79 -19.00
C LEU A 230 -2.39 -2.65 -19.40
N LEU A 231 -2.11 -1.79 -20.36
CA LEU A 231 -0.75 -1.36 -20.67
C LEU A 231 -0.36 -0.24 -19.72
N ALA A 232 0.53 -0.53 -18.77
CA ALA A 232 0.98 0.43 -17.79
C ALA A 232 2.34 1.02 -18.18
N ALA A 233 2.45 2.34 -18.21
CA ALA A 233 3.68 3.05 -18.52
C ALA A 233 3.91 4.34 -17.70
N PRO A 234 5.16 4.82 -17.58
CA PRO A 234 5.46 6.12 -16.95
C PRO A 234 4.75 7.30 -17.64
N GLU A 235 4.33 8.31 -16.88
CA GLU A 235 3.62 9.50 -17.42
C GLU A 235 4.36 10.20 -18.57
N ASP A 236 5.69 10.33 -18.44
CA ASP A 236 6.56 11.03 -19.40
C ASP A 236 7.06 10.15 -20.57
N SER A 237 6.58 8.91 -20.68
CA SER A 237 6.99 8.01 -21.76
C SER A 237 6.25 8.28 -23.07
N ASP A 238 6.98 8.24 -24.20
CA ASP A 238 6.35 8.23 -25.52
C ASP A 238 5.80 6.83 -25.80
N LEU A 239 4.47 6.73 -25.84
CA LEU A 239 3.75 5.48 -26.07
C LEU A 239 3.16 5.38 -27.46
N SER A 240 3.47 6.31 -28.38
CA SER A 240 2.80 6.37 -29.68
C SER A 240 2.87 5.03 -30.45
N ALA A 241 4.04 4.38 -30.45
CA ALA A 241 4.21 3.07 -31.09
C ALA A 241 3.50 1.94 -30.32
N ALA A 242 3.56 1.97 -28.98
CA ALA A 242 2.95 0.96 -28.12
C ALA A 242 1.41 1.01 -28.19
N GLU A 243 0.84 2.20 -28.16
CA GLU A 243 -0.60 2.47 -28.31
C GLU A 243 -1.07 2.05 -29.72
N ALA A 244 -0.29 2.32 -30.77
CA ALA A 244 -0.61 1.86 -32.13
C ALA A 244 -0.64 0.33 -32.25
N SER A 245 0.32 -0.38 -31.66
CA SER A 245 0.30 -1.86 -31.61
C SER A 245 -0.86 -2.37 -30.76
N LEU A 246 -1.14 -1.76 -29.61
CA LEU A 246 -2.28 -2.13 -28.75
C LEU A 246 -3.62 -1.98 -29.48
N GLU A 247 -3.82 -0.85 -30.17
CA GLU A 247 -5.02 -0.60 -30.97
C GLU A 247 -5.17 -1.60 -32.12
N ARG A 248 -4.05 -1.96 -32.79
CA ARG A 248 -4.04 -2.95 -33.86
C ARG A 248 -4.60 -4.30 -33.39
N TYR A 249 -4.13 -4.80 -32.25
CA TYR A 249 -4.59 -6.09 -31.71
C TYR A 249 -5.98 -5.99 -31.06
N ALA A 250 -6.33 -4.85 -30.46
CA ALA A 250 -7.68 -4.64 -29.91
C ALA A 250 -8.79 -4.76 -30.96
N LYS A 251 -8.51 -4.43 -32.23
CA LYS A 251 -9.46 -4.59 -33.35
C LYS A 251 -9.90 -6.04 -33.59
N LEU A 252 -9.16 -7.02 -33.09
CA LEU A 252 -9.53 -8.43 -33.14
C LEU A 252 -10.68 -8.77 -32.16
N GLY A 253 -10.97 -7.89 -31.19
CA GLY A 253 -12.06 -8.06 -30.23
C GLY A 253 -11.79 -9.10 -29.14
N THR A 254 -10.55 -9.56 -28.99
CA THR A 254 -10.18 -10.63 -28.03
C THR A 254 -9.76 -10.10 -26.66
N PHE A 255 -9.66 -8.78 -26.48
CA PHE A 255 -9.51 -8.14 -25.17
C PHE A 255 -9.98 -6.69 -25.19
N GLN A 256 -10.25 -6.14 -24.01
CA GLN A 256 -10.52 -4.71 -23.80
C GLN A 256 -9.21 -3.98 -23.48
N PRO A 257 -8.70 -3.09 -24.36
CA PRO A 257 -7.46 -2.35 -24.11
C PRO A 257 -7.68 -1.18 -23.16
N ARG A 258 -6.74 -0.95 -22.25
CA ARG A 258 -6.65 0.26 -21.42
C ARG A 258 -5.20 0.67 -21.24
N VAL A 259 -4.95 1.98 -21.22
CA VAL A 259 -3.63 2.54 -20.90
C VAL A 259 -3.67 3.12 -19.50
N VAL A 260 -2.66 2.81 -18.69
CA VAL A 260 -2.46 3.35 -17.36
C VAL A 260 -1.16 4.15 -17.34
N ARG A 261 -1.27 5.44 -17.06
CA ARG A 261 -0.13 6.33 -16.85
C ARG A 261 -0.02 6.66 -15.37
N ALA A 262 1.19 6.55 -14.83
CA ALA A 262 1.51 6.89 -13.44
C ALA A 262 3.01 7.15 -13.29
N PRO A 263 3.46 7.78 -12.18
CA PRO A 263 4.88 7.86 -11.86
C PRO A 263 5.51 6.47 -11.79
N ALA A 264 6.77 6.32 -12.21
CA ALA A 264 7.44 5.02 -12.31
C ALA A 264 7.38 4.18 -11.00
N GLY A 265 7.50 4.84 -9.84
CA GLY A 265 7.41 4.19 -8.53
C GLY A 265 5.99 3.78 -8.09
N ASP A 266 4.94 4.28 -8.75
CA ASP A 266 3.53 3.98 -8.46
C ASP A 266 2.88 3.13 -9.57
N LEU A 267 3.64 2.73 -10.60
CA LEU A 267 3.08 2.17 -11.82
C LEU A 267 2.28 0.88 -11.59
N TYR A 268 2.85 -0.06 -10.85
CA TYR A 268 2.17 -1.29 -10.45
C TYR A 268 0.91 -0.98 -9.63
N ALA A 269 1.03 -0.11 -8.63
CA ALA A 269 -0.08 0.20 -7.75
C ALA A 269 -1.22 0.92 -8.47
N ALA A 270 -0.90 1.82 -9.41
CA ALA A 270 -1.88 2.46 -10.28
C ALA A 270 -2.58 1.45 -11.20
N ALA A 271 -1.82 0.55 -11.84
CA ALA A 271 -2.40 -0.45 -12.72
C ALA A 271 -3.32 -1.43 -11.98
N LEU A 272 -2.89 -1.90 -10.81
CA LEU A 272 -3.68 -2.76 -9.93
C LEU A 272 -4.97 -2.09 -9.44
N ARG A 273 -4.90 -0.80 -9.10
CA ARG A 273 -6.10 0.00 -8.73
C ARG A 273 -7.07 0.15 -9.90
N GLN A 274 -6.55 0.25 -11.13
CA GLN A 274 -7.39 0.43 -12.31
C GLN A 274 -7.96 -0.86 -12.89
N ALA A 275 -7.34 -2.01 -12.60
CA ALA A 275 -7.81 -3.34 -12.99
C ALA A 275 -9.17 -3.67 -12.36
N ARG A 276 -10.11 -4.12 -13.18
CA ARG A 276 -11.51 -4.40 -12.81
C ARG A 276 -11.80 -5.88 -12.64
N GLY A 277 -10.94 -6.75 -13.16
CA GLY A 277 -11.17 -8.18 -13.18
C GLY A 277 -11.16 -8.80 -11.80
N GLN A 278 -12.05 -9.78 -11.62
CA GLN A 278 -11.97 -10.75 -10.53
C GLN A 278 -10.59 -11.43 -10.52
N TYR A 279 -10.12 -11.83 -11.70
CA TYR A 279 -8.81 -12.43 -11.86
C TYR A 279 -7.79 -11.38 -12.27
N LEU A 280 -6.56 -11.54 -11.80
CA LEU A 280 -5.46 -10.63 -12.09
C LEU A 280 -4.19 -11.41 -12.43
N ALA A 281 -3.52 -11.00 -13.50
CA ALA A 281 -2.18 -11.46 -13.85
C ALA A 281 -1.26 -10.28 -14.15
N LEU A 282 0.02 -10.42 -13.85
CA LEU A 282 1.07 -9.49 -14.24
C LEU A 282 1.87 -10.13 -15.36
N LEU A 283 2.23 -9.36 -16.38
CA LEU A 283 3.01 -9.86 -17.51
C LEU A 283 4.10 -8.86 -17.88
N ASP A 284 5.27 -9.39 -18.20
CA ASP A 284 6.38 -8.65 -18.80
C ASP A 284 6.35 -8.86 -20.32
N ALA A 285 6.70 -7.84 -21.11
CA ALA A 285 6.69 -7.93 -22.57
C ALA A 285 7.68 -8.99 -23.14
N ARG A 286 8.62 -9.48 -22.33
CA ARG A 286 9.55 -10.56 -22.67
C ARG A 286 8.95 -11.96 -22.45
N CYS A 287 7.79 -12.05 -21.78
CA CYS A 287 7.14 -13.32 -21.50
C CYS A 287 6.30 -13.80 -22.69
N LEU A 288 6.37 -15.10 -22.96
CA LEU A 288 5.49 -15.77 -23.92
C LEU A 288 4.48 -16.63 -23.17
N VAL A 289 3.20 -16.42 -23.48
CA VAL A 289 2.09 -17.19 -22.90
C VAL A 289 1.37 -17.97 -24.00
N TYR A 290 1.10 -19.24 -23.72
CA TYR A 290 0.37 -20.10 -24.66
C TYR A 290 -1.13 -19.76 -24.67
N PRO A 291 -1.89 -20.02 -25.76
CA PRO A 291 -3.30 -19.65 -25.90
C PRO A 291 -4.23 -20.09 -24.75
N ARG A 292 -3.94 -21.25 -24.14
CA ARG A 292 -4.73 -21.85 -23.04
C ARG A 292 -4.22 -21.51 -21.65
N HIS A 293 -3.15 -20.73 -21.54
CA HIS A 293 -2.44 -20.51 -20.29
C HIS A 293 -3.37 -19.99 -19.20
N TYR A 294 -4.04 -18.87 -19.46
CA TYR A 294 -4.93 -18.27 -18.46
C TYR A 294 -6.21 -19.08 -18.23
N ALA A 295 -6.74 -19.73 -19.27
CA ALA A 295 -7.95 -20.55 -19.13
C ALA A 295 -7.72 -21.71 -18.14
N HIS A 296 -6.57 -22.38 -18.22
CA HIS A 296 -6.21 -23.44 -17.28
C HIS A 296 -6.00 -22.92 -15.84
N LEU A 297 -5.36 -21.76 -15.67
CA LEU A 297 -5.14 -21.19 -14.34
C LEU A 297 -6.44 -20.72 -13.68
N VAL A 298 -7.31 -20.06 -14.45
CA VAL A 298 -8.64 -19.66 -13.98
C VAL A 298 -9.49 -20.88 -13.64
N GLN A 299 -9.47 -21.93 -14.47
CA GLN A 299 -10.17 -23.18 -14.18
C GLN A 299 -9.65 -23.84 -12.89
N ALA A 300 -8.32 -23.84 -12.65
CA ALA A 300 -7.74 -24.35 -11.42
C ALA A 300 -8.19 -23.56 -10.18
N LEU A 301 -8.33 -22.23 -10.29
CA LEU A 301 -8.89 -21.38 -9.23
C LEU A 301 -10.35 -21.67 -8.96
N GLN A 302 -11.16 -21.82 -10.02
CA GLN A 302 -12.58 -22.15 -9.89
C GLN A 302 -12.81 -23.53 -9.26
N GLY A 303 -11.94 -24.50 -9.57
CA GLY A 303 -12.00 -25.86 -9.03
C GLY A 303 -11.36 -26.04 -7.65
N SER A 304 -10.86 -24.97 -7.01
CA SER A 304 -10.19 -25.04 -5.71
C SER A 304 -10.64 -23.91 -4.77
N SER A 305 -10.15 -23.93 -3.53
CA SER A 305 -10.29 -22.82 -2.56
C SER A 305 -9.10 -21.85 -2.56
N ALA A 306 -8.11 -22.07 -3.44
CA ALA A 306 -6.91 -21.25 -3.49
C ALA A 306 -7.21 -19.82 -3.97
N ALA A 307 -6.44 -18.85 -3.47
CA ALA A 307 -6.51 -17.45 -3.91
C ALA A 307 -5.56 -17.15 -5.10
N TRP A 308 -4.65 -18.08 -5.42
CA TRP A 308 -3.72 -17.97 -6.54
C TRP A 308 -3.52 -19.32 -7.23
N ALA A 309 -3.22 -19.27 -8.53
CA ALA A 309 -2.78 -20.40 -9.31
C ALA A 309 -1.46 -20.03 -10.00
N VAL A 310 -0.52 -20.97 -10.02
CA VAL A 310 0.81 -20.81 -10.62
C VAL A 310 0.98 -21.81 -11.75
N ALA A 311 1.45 -21.35 -12.89
CA ALA A 311 1.86 -22.26 -13.96
C ALA A 311 3.29 -22.74 -13.73
N ARG A 312 3.57 -23.99 -14.15
CA ARG A 312 4.96 -24.39 -14.38
C ARG A 312 5.53 -23.52 -15.50
N SER A 313 6.66 -22.90 -15.22
CA SER A 313 7.29 -21.94 -16.11
C SER A 313 8.77 -22.24 -16.30
N PHE A 314 9.35 -21.62 -17.32
CA PHE A 314 10.74 -21.81 -17.70
C PHE A 314 11.39 -20.45 -17.89
N ARG A 315 12.63 -20.31 -17.42
CA ARG A 315 13.51 -19.24 -17.82
C ARG A 315 14.22 -19.63 -19.11
N THR A 316 14.16 -18.74 -20.09
CA THR A 316 14.84 -18.93 -21.37
C THR A 316 16.26 -18.36 -21.27
N GLU A 317 17.26 -19.20 -21.47
CA GLU A 317 18.65 -18.76 -21.65
C GLU A 317 18.91 -18.56 -23.14
N TRP A 318 19.32 -17.37 -23.52
CA TRP A 318 19.62 -17.01 -24.89
C TRP A 318 21.12 -17.12 -25.15
N ALA A 319 21.49 -17.73 -26.27
CA ALA A 319 22.83 -17.62 -26.81
C ALA A 319 22.85 -16.53 -27.88
N SER A 320 23.79 -15.60 -27.76
CA SER A 320 24.12 -14.64 -28.81
C SER A 320 25.60 -14.73 -29.12
N SER A 321 25.94 -14.98 -30.39
CA SER A 321 27.30 -14.87 -30.91
C SER A 321 27.34 -13.73 -31.91
N ALA A 322 28.48 -13.02 -31.98
CA ALA A 322 28.65 -11.88 -32.88
C ALA A 322 28.25 -12.26 -34.33
N GLY A 323 27.23 -11.59 -34.85
CA GLY A 323 26.73 -11.78 -36.23
C GLY A 323 25.67 -12.86 -36.45
N ALA A 324 25.26 -13.62 -35.42
CA ALA A 324 24.19 -14.61 -35.53
C ALA A 324 22.88 -14.14 -34.87
N MET A 325 21.75 -14.57 -35.42
CA MET A 325 20.45 -14.37 -34.77
C MET A 325 20.44 -15.08 -33.41
N PRO A 326 19.96 -14.42 -32.33
CA PRO A 326 19.89 -15.03 -31.02
C PRO A 326 18.97 -16.25 -31.07
N TYR A 327 19.35 -17.33 -30.39
CA TYR A 327 18.54 -18.54 -30.27
C TYR A 327 18.44 -18.99 -28.81
N VAL A 328 17.40 -19.77 -28.52
CA VAL A 328 17.19 -20.35 -27.19
C VAL A 328 18.22 -21.45 -26.97
N ARG A 329 19.16 -21.21 -26.05
CA ARG A 329 20.17 -22.18 -25.62
C ARG A 329 19.55 -23.24 -24.70
N ALA A 330 18.75 -22.81 -23.74
CA ALA A 330 18.12 -23.69 -22.77
C ALA A 330 16.79 -23.11 -22.26
N LYS A 331 15.90 -24.01 -21.81
CA LYS A 331 14.73 -23.69 -21.02
C LYS A 331 14.92 -24.30 -19.64
N VAL A 332 15.23 -23.47 -18.65
CA VAL A 332 15.50 -23.90 -17.28
C VAL A 332 14.19 -23.82 -16.50
N PRO A 333 13.63 -24.94 -16.00
CA PRO A 333 12.42 -24.89 -15.20
C PRO A 333 12.67 -24.17 -13.88
N PHE A 334 11.69 -23.41 -13.40
CA PHE A 334 11.76 -22.92 -12.03
C PHE A 334 11.66 -24.10 -11.05
N PRO A 335 12.39 -24.07 -9.92
CA PRO A 335 12.39 -25.14 -8.92
C PRO A 335 11.10 -25.06 -8.05
N LEU A 336 9.94 -25.01 -8.70
CA LEU A 336 8.65 -25.09 -8.03
C LEU A 336 8.42 -26.56 -7.66
N GLY A 337 8.29 -26.84 -6.36
CA GLY A 337 7.85 -28.14 -5.87
C GLY A 337 6.38 -28.40 -6.21
N GLU A 338 5.65 -29.09 -5.31
CA GLU A 338 4.20 -29.26 -5.50
C GLU A 338 3.41 -27.96 -5.20
N GLN A 339 4.01 -27.03 -4.46
CA GLN A 339 3.37 -25.78 -4.02
C GLN A 339 4.29 -24.57 -4.24
N LEU A 340 3.68 -23.40 -4.43
CA LEU A 340 4.38 -22.13 -4.42
C LEU A 340 4.62 -21.71 -2.96
N GLU A 341 5.87 -21.62 -2.57
CA GLU A 341 6.29 -21.07 -1.29
C GLU A 341 6.73 -19.62 -1.45
N VAL A 342 6.51 -18.79 -0.43
CA VAL A 342 6.88 -17.36 -0.45
C VAL A 342 8.37 -17.17 -0.75
N GLN A 343 9.22 -18.06 -0.24
CA GLN A 343 10.66 -18.04 -0.52
C GLN A 343 11.01 -18.11 -2.00
N HIS A 344 10.18 -18.78 -2.83
CA HIS A 344 10.41 -18.83 -4.27
C HIS A 344 10.27 -17.44 -4.91
N LEU A 345 9.34 -16.59 -4.44
CA LEU A 345 9.18 -15.22 -4.94
C LEU A 345 10.34 -14.31 -4.52
N THR A 346 10.98 -14.60 -3.38
CA THR A 346 12.19 -13.88 -2.95
C THR A 346 13.40 -14.28 -3.79
N LEU A 347 13.55 -15.57 -4.11
CA LEU A 347 14.67 -16.08 -4.91
C LEU A 347 14.51 -15.83 -6.41
N HIS A 348 13.27 -15.84 -6.90
CA HIS A 348 12.88 -15.69 -8.30
C HIS A 348 11.70 -14.72 -8.42
N PRO A 349 11.93 -13.40 -8.33
CA PRO A 349 10.88 -12.39 -8.43
C PRO A 349 10.07 -12.47 -9.74
N GLU A 350 10.68 -12.98 -10.82
CA GLU A 350 10.04 -13.17 -12.12
C GLU A 350 8.88 -14.19 -12.09
N LEU A 351 8.78 -15.01 -11.05
CA LEU A 351 7.64 -15.91 -10.84
C LEU A 351 6.32 -15.17 -10.69
N VAL A 352 6.34 -13.87 -10.37
CA VAL A 352 5.11 -13.07 -10.33
C VAL A 352 4.38 -13.05 -11.68
N HIS A 353 5.11 -13.21 -12.79
CA HIS A 353 4.55 -13.17 -14.14
C HIS A 353 3.82 -14.46 -14.56
N VAL A 354 3.83 -15.49 -13.71
CA VAL A 354 3.23 -16.79 -14.01
C VAL A 354 2.08 -17.13 -13.06
N LEU A 355 1.63 -16.12 -12.32
CA LEU A 355 0.54 -16.19 -11.35
C LEU A 355 -0.75 -15.60 -11.92
N VAL A 356 -1.86 -16.26 -11.60
CA VAL A 356 -3.20 -15.65 -11.65
C VAL A 356 -3.75 -15.61 -10.23
N ILE A 357 -4.25 -14.44 -9.84
CA ILE A 357 -4.80 -14.18 -8.50
C ILE A 357 -6.32 -14.04 -8.61
N ASP A 358 -7.08 -14.74 -7.76
CA ASP A 358 -8.50 -14.45 -7.53
C ASP A 358 -8.63 -13.39 -6.44
N ARG A 359 -8.93 -12.17 -6.86
CA ARG A 359 -9.00 -11.00 -5.99
C ARG A 359 -10.18 -11.02 -5.03
N THR A 360 -11.15 -11.92 -5.21
CA THR A 360 -12.26 -12.09 -4.26
C THR A 360 -11.85 -12.92 -3.03
N ARG A 361 -10.71 -13.62 -3.10
CA ARG A 361 -10.26 -14.57 -2.06
C ARG A 361 -9.03 -14.10 -1.27
N ILE A 362 -8.34 -13.07 -1.73
CA ILE A 362 -7.12 -12.56 -1.08
C ILE A 362 -7.37 -11.70 0.17
N GLY A 363 -8.62 -11.31 0.45
CA GLY A 363 -8.95 -10.44 1.59
C GLY A 363 -8.21 -9.10 1.53
N PRO A 364 -7.81 -8.51 2.68
CA PRO A 364 -7.09 -7.22 2.73
C PRO A 364 -5.61 -7.34 2.36
N PHE A 365 -5.19 -8.43 1.69
CA PHE A 365 -3.79 -8.62 1.32
C PHE A 365 -3.34 -7.51 0.36
N PRO A 366 -2.35 -6.69 0.72
CA PRO A 366 -1.90 -5.60 -0.12
C PRO A 366 -1.17 -6.18 -1.33
N LEU A 367 -1.81 -6.11 -2.51
CA LEU A 367 -1.16 -6.42 -3.79
C LEU A 367 -0.14 -5.34 -4.20
N THR A 368 -0.18 -4.19 -3.52
CA THR A 368 0.74 -3.07 -3.70
C THR A 368 1.66 -3.01 -2.49
N GLY A 369 2.88 -3.54 -2.62
CA GLY A 369 3.91 -3.27 -1.63
C GLY A 369 4.33 -1.81 -1.73
N VAL A 370 4.28 -1.06 -0.62
CA VAL A 370 5.18 0.10 -0.46
C VAL A 370 6.57 -0.49 -0.23
N GLY A 371 7.20 -0.94 -1.31
CA GLY A 371 8.56 -1.45 -1.30
C GLY A 371 9.52 -0.28 -1.17
N GLN A 372 10.02 -0.05 0.05
CA GLN A 372 11.35 0.54 0.20
C GLN A 372 12.33 -0.41 -0.50
N GLY A 373 12.88 0.02 -1.64
CA GLY A 373 13.88 -0.74 -2.37
C GLY A 373 13.63 -0.70 -3.87
N GLY A 374 14.22 0.30 -4.53
CA GLY A 374 14.40 0.25 -5.97
C GLY A 374 15.17 -1.01 -6.34
N ILE A 375 14.56 -1.84 -7.18
CA ILE A 375 15.27 -2.86 -7.94
C ILE A 375 15.45 -2.24 -9.32
N GLY A 376 16.68 -1.81 -9.61
CA GLY A 376 17.13 -1.35 -10.92
C GLY A 376 17.59 -2.48 -11.82
#